data_AF-A0A923W7I8-F1
#
_entry.id   AF-A0A923W7I8-F1
#
_cell.length_a   1.000
_cell.length_b   1.000
_cell.length_c   1.000
_cell.angle_alpha   90.00
_cell.angle_beta   90.00
_cell.angle_gamma   90.00
#
_symmetry.space_group_name_H-M   'P 1'
#
loop_
_entity.id
_entity.type
_entity.pdbx_description
1 polymer ?
#
loop_
_entity_poly.entity_id
_entity_poly.type
_entity_poly.pdbx_seq_one_letter_code
_entity_poly.pdbx_strand_id
1 'polypeptide(L)'
;MLLRFSVSGFSRWLRAAGAVVFVGPALALAGCSGEPAATEAAAPRAGAARPKPAAAAQPAPLRVRVVVPYAGSMPGFMNYRAPIGATNTEFQRRVGGLLTAIGKGPTTLAARGFFTTDATGALTKSTYAELRALVDGTAPRARYAPGVEIPALLADATAAAEATGAVTILVTDLTHNGGLKTTLAALPGAVTAALTGNQGPVAFSVYAEPSRFAGLYYPALRSGPKEVKGGPLPYYIWLIGPAAQISRVARQFLPNAPEKQVHVGLTYPALAGAALLTGLPAGGKLVSGGAGTVYADAGGVAVEDARKGVEFSFGLDLRDLPMAWQEPAFLAKALEASLPNGAAALVAGSVRRLTAAERSTSTTLQPYSHVVRVRITKLAPKTSTFTLALPAPALPAWPTQWSTDTDKPPSLTTYRLQQILEGARQAHGEAALPPVFSVALPLTNQD
;
A
#
# COMPACT_ATOMS: atom_id res chain seq x y z
N MET A 1 -40.54 37.30 -31.11
CA MET A 1 -39.66 38.29 -30.47
C MET A 1 -38.27 38.10 -31.08
N LEU A 2 -37.96 38.91 -32.09
CA LEU A 2 -36.69 38.87 -32.82
C LEU A 2 -35.63 39.64 -32.03
N LEU A 3 -34.40 39.13 -31.99
CA LEU A 3 -33.20 39.96 -32.07
C LEU A 3 -32.02 39.12 -32.58
N ARG A 4 -31.68 39.38 -33.84
CA ARG A 4 -30.40 39.09 -34.49
C ARG A 4 -29.38 40.12 -34.02
N PHE A 5 -28.12 39.74 -33.88
CA PHE A 5 -27.00 40.60 -34.27
C PHE A 5 -25.85 39.77 -34.88
N SER A 6 -25.24 40.40 -35.88
CA SER A 6 -24.29 39.95 -36.91
C SER A 6 -22.84 40.14 -36.41
N VAL A 7 -21.94 39.17 -36.57
CA VAL A 7 -20.87 39.00 -37.61
C VAL A 7 -19.70 40.00 -37.56
N SER A 8 -18.52 39.42 -37.85
CA SER A 8 -17.21 39.99 -38.24
C SER A 8 -16.31 40.42 -37.08
N GLY A 9 -15.05 39.99 -36.97
CA GLY A 9 -14.14 39.36 -37.92
C GLY A 9 -12.85 40.19 -37.93
N PHE A 10 -11.71 39.63 -37.51
CA PHE A 10 -10.42 40.22 -37.85
C PHE A 10 -9.32 39.15 -37.82
N SER A 11 -8.48 39.22 -38.85
CA SER A 11 -7.48 38.25 -39.24
C SER A 11 -6.07 38.69 -38.85
N ARG A 12 -5.18 37.69 -38.71
CA ARG A 12 -3.85 37.63 -39.35
C ARG A 12 -2.62 38.37 -38.72
N TRP A 13 -1.53 37.57 -38.64
CA TRP A 13 -0.08 37.87 -38.58
C TRP A 13 0.49 38.06 -37.16
N LEU A 14 1.64 37.50 -36.76
CA LEU A 14 2.94 37.40 -37.44
C LEU A 14 3.65 36.04 -37.30
N ARG A 15 4.41 35.72 -38.35
CA ARG A 15 5.59 34.83 -38.33
C ARG A 15 6.78 35.59 -37.74
N ALA A 16 7.65 34.89 -37.01
CA ALA A 16 9.06 35.27 -36.90
C ALA A 16 9.92 34.00 -36.93
N ALA A 17 10.73 33.92 -37.98
CA ALA A 17 11.84 32.98 -38.13
C ALA A 17 13.05 33.52 -37.37
N GLY A 18 13.84 32.61 -36.78
CA GLY A 18 15.15 32.92 -36.19
C GLY A 18 16.04 31.70 -36.33
N ALA A 19 17.09 31.84 -37.15
CA ALA A 19 18.01 30.80 -37.56
C ALA A 19 19.16 30.57 -36.57
N VAL A 20 19.57 29.30 -36.49
CA VAL A 20 20.92 28.72 -36.42
C VAL A 20 22.01 29.45 -35.61
N VAL A 21 22.55 28.76 -34.59
CA VAL A 21 24.00 28.71 -34.32
C VAL A 21 24.40 27.28 -33.94
N PHE A 22 25.24 26.69 -34.78
CA PHE A 22 26.08 25.51 -34.53
C PHE A 22 27.30 25.94 -33.71
N VAL A 23 27.63 25.23 -32.62
CA VAL A 23 29.00 25.21 -32.07
C VAL A 23 29.32 23.76 -31.70
N GLY A 24 30.30 23.20 -32.41
CA GLY A 24 30.85 21.87 -32.19
C GLY A 24 31.86 21.79 -31.03
N PRO A 25 32.47 20.61 -30.82
CA PRO A 25 33.06 20.20 -29.55
C PRO A 25 34.52 20.61 -29.41
N ALA A 26 34.97 20.85 -28.17
CA ALA A 26 36.38 20.95 -27.82
C ALA A 26 36.80 19.66 -27.09
N LEU A 27 37.49 18.78 -27.83
CA LEU A 27 38.41 17.79 -27.30
C LEU A 27 39.64 18.53 -26.73
N ALA A 28 40.05 18.18 -25.51
CA ALA A 28 41.39 18.45 -25.01
C ALA A 28 42.03 17.13 -24.59
N LEU A 29 42.87 16.62 -25.48
CA LEU A 29 43.94 15.67 -25.17
C LEU A 29 45.18 16.49 -24.80
N ALA A 30 45.76 16.22 -23.64
CA ALA A 30 47.15 16.54 -23.34
C ALA A 30 47.75 15.34 -22.62
N GLY A 31 48.71 14.69 -23.27
CA GLY A 31 49.57 13.68 -22.66
C GLY A 31 50.78 14.31 -21.98
N CYS A 32 51.47 13.56 -21.12
CA CYS A 32 52.85 13.14 -21.37
C CYS A 32 53.33 12.18 -20.28
N SER A 33 54.05 11.18 -20.75
CA SER A 33 54.76 10.10 -20.09
C SER A 33 55.89 10.55 -19.17
N GLY A 34 56.10 9.80 -18.08
CA GLY A 34 57.33 9.76 -17.29
C GLY A 34 57.33 8.54 -16.36
N GLU A 35 58.24 7.60 -16.61
CA GLU A 35 58.49 6.34 -15.89
C GLU A 35 59.95 6.38 -15.35
N PRO A 36 60.41 5.50 -14.44
CA PRO A 36 59.85 5.00 -13.18
C PRO A 36 60.70 5.45 -11.97
N ALA A 37 60.16 5.39 -10.75
CA ALA A 37 60.99 5.45 -9.53
C ALA A 37 60.61 4.35 -8.53
N ALA A 38 61.67 3.66 -8.14
CA ALA A 38 61.88 2.65 -7.12
C ALA A 38 60.81 2.44 -6.02
N THR A 39 60.60 1.14 -5.77
CA THR A 39 59.95 0.47 -4.65
C THR A 39 60.25 1.07 -3.28
N GLU A 40 59.21 1.52 -2.57
CA GLU A 40 59.21 1.63 -1.11
C GLU A 40 58.01 0.82 -0.57
N ALA A 41 58.31 -0.15 0.28
CA ALA A 41 57.34 -1.07 0.86
C ALA A 41 56.43 -0.32 1.85
N ALA A 42 55.20 -0.01 1.42
CA ALA A 42 54.18 0.57 2.29
C ALA A 42 53.59 -0.50 3.22
N ALA A 43 53.73 -0.24 4.52
CA ALA A 43 53.12 -0.96 5.63
C ALA A 43 51.59 -1.19 5.45
N PRO A 44 51.02 -2.26 6.05
CA PRO A 44 49.62 -2.60 5.88
C PRO A 44 48.73 -1.46 6.40
N ARG A 45 47.95 -0.84 5.50
CA ARG A 45 46.92 0.12 5.87
C ARG A 45 45.85 -0.57 6.70
N ALA A 46 45.69 -0.07 7.92
CA ALA A 46 44.66 -0.41 8.86
C ALA A 46 43.26 -0.39 8.21
N GLY A 47 42.42 -1.30 8.67
CA GLY A 47 41.18 -1.73 8.04
C GLY A 47 40.25 -0.61 7.59
N ALA A 48 39.64 -0.83 6.43
CA ALA A 48 38.50 -0.07 5.94
C ALA A 48 37.45 0.03 7.05
N ALA A 49 37.23 1.25 7.54
CA ALA A 49 36.19 1.54 8.50
C ALA A 49 34.84 1.09 7.93
N ARG A 50 34.15 0.20 8.66
CA ARG A 50 32.78 -0.20 8.36
C ARG A 50 31.93 1.06 8.10
N PRO A 51 31.17 1.14 7.00
CA PRO A 51 30.28 2.27 6.77
C PRO A 51 29.31 2.39 7.94
N LYS A 52 29.37 3.54 8.62
CA LYS A 52 28.46 3.91 9.70
C LYS A 52 27.03 3.86 9.12
N PRO A 53 26.10 3.08 9.70
CA PRO A 53 24.72 3.08 9.25
C PRO A 53 24.20 4.51 9.28
N ALA A 54 23.67 4.99 8.15
CA ALA A 54 23.00 6.27 8.09
C ALA A 54 21.92 6.30 9.18
N ALA A 55 21.97 7.30 10.06
CA ALA A 55 20.96 7.48 11.09
C ALA A 55 19.59 7.56 10.40
N ALA A 56 18.69 6.62 10.72
CA ALA A 56 17.36 6.59 10.15
C ALA A 56 16.67 7.93 10.44
N ALA A 57 16.30 8.65 9.37
CA ALA A 57 15.59 9.92 9.49
C ALA A 57 14.32 9.69 10.33
N GLN A 58 14.06 10.58 11.30
CA GLN A 58 12.85 10.48 12.11
C GLN A 58 11.61 10.52 11.21
N PRO A 59 10.63 9.63 11.43
CA PRO A 59 9.47 9.55 10.55
C PRO A 59 8.64 10.82 10.67
N ALA A 60 8.24 11.39 9.53
CA ALA A 60 7.43 12.61 9.47
C ALA A 60 6.19 12.51 10.39
N PRO A 61 5.75 13.61 11.03
CA PRO A 61 4.60 13.57 11.92
C PRO A 61 3.33 13.11 11.20
N LEU A 62 2.54 12.24 11.83
CA LEU A 62 1.38 11.62 11.18
C LEU A 62 0.19 12.59 11.15
N ARG A 63 -0.43 12.76 9.98
CA ARG A 63 -1.62 13.61 9.80
C ARG A 63 -2.76 12.80 9.20
N VAL A 64 -3.96 12.92 9.77
CA VAL A 64 -5.11 12.10 9.37
C VAL A 64 -6.35 12.97 9.15
N ARG A 65 -7.13 12.64 8.12
CA ARG A 65 -8.47 13.20 7.90
C ARG A 65 -9.45 12.05 7.82
N VAL A 66 -10.59 12.12 8.51
CA VAL A 66 -11.65 11.10 8.41
C VAL A 66 -12.83 11.72 7.69
N VAL A 67 -13.31 11.04 6.66
CA VAL A 67 -14.48 11.41 5.87
C VAL A 67 -15.51 10.30 6.00
N VAL A 68 -16.69 10.64 6.53
CA VAL A 68 -17.85 9.73 6.55
C VAL A 68 -19.00 10.42 5.80
N PRO A 69 -19.34 9.97 4.58
CA PRO A 69 -20.56 10.37 3.90
C PRO A 69 -21.78 10.01 4.74
N TYR A 70 -22.76 10.91 4.77
CA TYR A 70 -24.06 10.67 5.43
C TYR A 70 -25.24 10.77 4.47
N ALA A 71 -24.95 10.85 3.17
CA ALA A 71 -25.90 10.70 2.08
C ALA A 71 -25.85 9.27 1.51
N GLY A 72 -26.77 8.94 0.60
CA GLY A 72 -26.86 7.63 -0.03
C GLY A 72 -27.28 6.54 0.97
N SER A 73 -26.69 5.33 0.84
CA SER A 73 -27.07 4.19 1.68
C SER A 73 -26.37 4.19 3.04
N MET A 74 -25.30 4.97 3.23
CA MET A 74 -24.49 5.02 4.46
C MET A 74 -25.28 5.10 5.78
N PRO A 75 -26.37 5.90 5.91
CA PRO A 75 -27.18 5.94 7.13
C PRO A 75 -27.76 4.58 7.53
N GLY A 76 -27.96 3.65 6.59
CA GLY A 76 -28.48 2.30 6.88
C GLY A 76 -27.53 1.44 7.72
N PHE A 77 -26.24 1.78 7.81
CA PHE A 77 -25.28 1.10 8.68
C PHE A 77 -25.24 1.65 10.12
N MET A 78 -25.87 2.80 10.36
CA MET A 78 -25.77 3.58 11.60
C MET A 78 -26.97 3.38 12.54
N ASN A 79 -27.83 2.38 12.30
CA ASN A 79 -28.95 2.01 13.17
C ASN A 79 -29.86 3.18 13.64
N TYR A 80 -30.03 4.26 12.86
CA TYR A 80 -30.85 5.43 13.23
C TYR A 80 -32.31 5.11 13.62
N ARG A 81 -32.83 3.97 13.17
CA ARG A 81 -34.20 3.51 13.42
C ARG A 81 -34.30 2.39 14.45
N ALA A 82 -33.18 2.02 15.08
CA ALA A 82 -33.17 0.92 16.05
C ALA A 82 -33.79 1.35 17.39
N PRO A 83 -34.49 0.44 18.11
CA PRO A 83 -34.97 0.72 19.45
C PRO A 83 -33.83 1.13 20.40
N ILE A 84 -34.16 1.91 21.44
CA ILE A 84 -33.23 2.23 22.52
C ILE A 84 -32.70 0.92 23.12
N GLY A 85 -31.38 0.80 23.26
CA GLY A 85 -30.73 -0.41 23.78
C GLY A 85 -30.41 -1.48 22.71
N ALA A 86 -30.67 -1.21 21.43
CA ALA A 86 -30.23 -2.11 20.35
C ALA A 86 -28.70 -2.20 20.27
N THR A 87 -28.20 -3.39 19.96
CA THR A 87 -26.76 -3.63 19.78
C THR A 87 -26.22 -2.87 18.59
N ASN A 88 -25.08 -2.19 18.78
CA ASN A 88 -24.34 -1.52 17.71
C ASN A 88 -24.00 -2.49 16.57
N THR A 89 -24.17 -2.04 15.31
CA THR A 89 -23.74 -2.81 14.13
C THR A 89 -22.23 -3.01 14.12
N GLU A 90 -21.75 -3.94 13.28
CA GLU A 90 -20.32 -4.13 12.99
C GLU A 90 -19.68 -2.83 12.52
N PHE A 91 -20.36 -2.07 11.65
CA PHE A 91 -19.95 -0.76 11.17
C PHE A 91 -19.79 0.23 12.33
N GLN A 92 -20.81 0.36 13.19
CA GLN A 92 -20.77 1.28 14.33
C GLN A 92 -19.63 0.94 15.29
N ARG A 93 -19.42 -0.34 15.58
CA ARG A 93 -18.30 -0.80 16.41
C ARG A 93 -16.95 -0.49 15.75
N ARG A 94 -16.80 -0.81 14.47
CA ARG A 94 -15.55 -0.63 13.72
C ARG A 94 -15.19 0.84 13.53
N VAL A 95 -16.09 1.60 12.92
CA VAL A 95 -15.88 3.01 12.57
C VAL A 95 -15.92 3.87 13.84
N GLY A 96 -16.78 3.56 14.81
CA GLY A 96 -16.78 4.22 16.12
C GLY A 96 -15.47 3.99 16.89
N GLY A 97 -14.93 2.76 16.85
CA GLY A 97 -13.62 2.42 17.41
C GLY A 97 -12.48 3.19 16.72
N LEU A 98 -12.48 3.23 15.39
CA LEU A 98 -11.54 4.00 14.58
C LEU A 98 -11.58 5.50 14.92
N LEU A 99 -12.78 6.10 14.95
CA LEU A 99 -12.97 7.50 15.31
C LEU A 99 -12.47 7.79 16.73
N THR A 100 -12.76 6.90 17.69
CA THR A 100 -12.27 7.02 19.06
C THR A 100 -10.75 6.97 19.11
N ALA A 101 -10.14 6.02 18.39
CA ALA A 101 -8.70 5.86 18.32
C ALA A 101 -8.00 7.06 17.68
N ILE A 102 -8.64 7.77 16.74
CA ILE A 102 -8.09 8.99 16.13
C ILE A 102 -8.36 10.23 17.00
N GLY A 103 -9.59 10.39 17.48
CA GLY A 103 -10.04 11.53 18.28
C GLY A 103 -9.36 11.61 19.65
N LYS A 104 -9.19 10.46 20.31
CA LYS A 104 -8.41 10.32 21.56
C LYS A 104 -6.98 9.84 21.31
N GLY A 105 -6.57 9.79 20.04
CA GLY A 105 -5.33 9.15 19.60
C GLY A 105 -4.07 9.71 20.20
N PRO A 106 -2.97 8.94 20.09
CA PRO A 106 -1.70 9.26 20.73
C PRO A 106 -1.15 10.60 20.24
N THR A 107 -0.26 11.18 21.04
CA THR A 107 0.44 12.44 20.77
C THR A 107 1.27 12.42 19.47
N THR A 108 1.46 11.24 18.86
CA THR A 108 2.12 11.07 17.56
C THR A 108 1.31 11.55 16.36
N LEU A 109 0.01 11.84 16.54
CA LEU A 109 -0.79 12.54 15.54
C LEU A 109 -0.51 14.05 15.60
N ALA A 110 0.15 14.59 14.59
CA ALA A 110 0.37 16.03 14.47
C ALA A 110 -0.89 16.80 14.09
N ALA A 111 -1.80 16.19 13.33
CA ALA A 111 -3.06 16.81 12.97
C ALA A 111 -4.15 15.75 12.73
N ARG A 112 -5.38 16.11 13.08
CA ARG A 112 -6.59 15.32 12.80
C ARG A 112 -7.72 16.23 12.35
N GLY A 113 -8.42 15.83 11.29
CA GLY A 113 -9.62 16.51 10.80
C GLY A 113 -10.77 15.52 10.62
N PHE A 114 -11.98 15.97 10.92
CA PHE A 114 -13.20 15.17 10.76
C PHE A 114 -14.11 15.87 9.76
N PHE A 115 -14.65 15.11 8.82
CA PHE A 115 -15.42 15.63 7.72
C PHE A 115 -16.60 14.72 7.41
N THR A 116 -17.65 15.34 6.91
CA THR A 116 -18.80 14.68 6.34
C THR A 116 -18.97 15.13 4.89
N THR A 117 -19.77 14.41 4.12
CA THR A 117 -20.19 14.84 2.79
C THR A 117 -21.67 14.53 2.61
N ASP A 118 -22.37 15.46 1.98
CA ASP A 118 -23.79 15.41 1.69
C ASP A 118 -24.04 15.07 0.21
N ALA A 119 -25.22 15.37 -0.31
CA ALA A 119 -25.57 15.10 -1.70
C ALA A 119 -24.75 15.87 -2.74
N THR A 120 -24.07 16.95 -2.33
CA THR A 120 -23.27 17.77 -3.24
C THR A 120 -21.88 17.22 -3.50
N GLY A 121 -21.38 16.30 -2.67
CA GLY A 121 -19.99 15.85 -2.71
C GLY A 121 -19.08 16.66 -1.82
N ALA A 122 -19.43 17.91 -1.53
CA ALA A 122 -18.56 18.83 -0.82
C ALA A 122 -18.21 18.34 0.60
N LEU A 123 -16.91 18.28 0.89
CA LEU A 123 -16.41 17.99 2.22
C LEU A 123 -16.79 19.11 3.19
N THR A 124 -17.67 18.80 4.14
CA THR A 124 -18.05 19.69 5.23
C THR A 124 -17.23 19.34 6.46
N LYS A 125 -16.55 20.34 7.04
CA LYS A 125 -15.79 20.16 8.28
C LYS A 125 -16.75 19.85 9.44
N SER A 126 -16.42 18.85 10.22
CA SER A 126 -17.15 18.38 11.40
C SER A 126 -16.21 18.35 12.61
N THR A 127 -16.78 18.30 13.80
CA THR A 127 -16.05 17.94 15.03
C THR A 127 -16.01 16.43 15.21
N TYR A 128 -15.11 15.97 16.09
CA TYR A 128 -15.07 14.58 16.55
C TYR A 128 -16.43 14.16 17.16
N ALA A 129 -17.00 15.00 18.03
CA ALA A 129 -18.25 14.69 18.73
C ALA A 129 -19.42 14.54 17.75
N GLU A 130 -19.54 15.43 16.77
CA GLU A 130 -20.58 15.36 15.74
C GLU A 130 -20.43 14.13 14.85
N LEU A 131 -19.20 13.82 14.39
CA LEU A 131 -18.97 12.64 13.55
C LEU A 131 -19.18 11.34 14.33
N ARG A 132 -18.83 11.33 15.62
CA ARG A 132 -19.08 10.20 16.52
C ARG A 132 -20.58 9.98 16.71
N ALA A 133 -21.34 11.03 16.99
CA ALA A 133 -22.80 10.99 17.14
C ALA A 133 -23.50 10.55 15.84
N LEU A 134 -22.98 10.98 14.69
CA LEU A 134 -23.45 10.50 13.38
C LEU A 134 -23.26 8.99 13.25
N VAL A 135 -22.05 8.47 13.47
CA VAL A 135 -21.79 7.02 13.37
C VAL A 135 -22.60 6.23 14.39
N ASP A 136 -22.79 6.74 15.61
CA ASP A 136 -23.63 6.10 16.62
C ASP A 136 -25.13 6.11 16.31
N GLY A 137 -25.57 6.85 15.29
CA GLY A 137 -26.99 6.99 15.00
C GLY A 137 -27.74 7.92 15.95
N THR A 138 -27.03 8.70 16.78
CA THR A 138 -27.61 9.60 17.78
C THR A 138 -27.74 11.04 17.30
N ALA A 139 -27.11 11.37 16.16
CA ALA A 139 -27.23 12.68 15.56
C ALA A 139 -28.63 12.91 14.96
N PRO A 140 -29.25 14.10 15.16
CA PRO A 140 -30.56 14.43 14.59
C PRO A 140 -30.56 14.66 13.06
N ARG A 141 -29.44 14.39 12.36
CA ARG A 141 -29.17 14.82 10.97
C ARG A 141 -28.95 13.69 9.96
N ALA A 142 -29.65 12.56 10.06
CA ALA A 142 -29.71 11.62 8.94
C ALA A 142 -30.63 12.18 7.84
N ARG A 143 -30.11 13.06 6.96
CA ARG A 143 -30.80 13.37 5.72
C ARG A 143 -30.54 12.21 4.77
N TYR A 144 -31.58 11.43 4.46
CA TYR A 144 -31.57 10.50 3.33
C TYR A 144 -31.58 11.31 2.04
N ALA A 145 -30.43 11.92 1.76
CA ALA A 145 -30.19 12.66 0.56
C ALA A 145 -29.52 11.73 -0.47
N PRO A 146 -29.71 11.99 -1.77
CA PRO A 146 -29.00 11.28 -2.80
C PRO A 146 -27.47 11.36 -2.56
N GLY A 147 -26.72 10.24 -2.57
CA GLY A 147 -25.25 10.20 -2.41
C GLY A 147 -24.43 10.68 -3.62
N VAL A 148 -23.11 10.62 -3.49
CA VAL A 148 -22.10 11.15 -4.44
C VAL A 148 -21.44 10.00 -5.19
N GLU A 149 -21.08 10.20 -6.45
CA GLU A 149 -20.40 9.16 -7.22
C GLU A 149 -18.99 8.86 -6.68
N ILE A 150 -18.60 7.59 -6.77
CA ILE A 150 -17.32 7.11 -6.24
C ILE A 150 -16.11 7.85 -6.84
N PRO A 151 -16.02 8.08 -8.16
CA PRO A 151 -14.90 8.86 -8.71
C PRO A 151 -14.78 10.25 -8.09
N ALA A 152 -15.89 10.94 -7.82
CA ALA A 152 -15.86 12.26 -7.19
C ALA A 152 -15.38 12.20 -5.73
N LEU A 153 -15.87 11.23 -4.94
CA LEU A 153 -15.40 11.02 -3.57
C LEU A 153 -13.90 10.69 -3.51
N LEU A 154 -13.41 9.88 -4.46
CA LEU A 154 -12.00 9.54 -4.56
C LEU A 154 -11.17 10.75 -4.99
N ALA A 155 -11.62 11.55 -5.96
CA ALA A 155 -10.93 12.75 -6.42
C ALA A 155 -10.76 13.78 -5.30
N ASP A 156 -11.82 14.03 -4.53
CA ASP A 156 -11.77 14.91 -3.37
C ASP A 156 -10.84 14.37 -2.28
N ALA A 157 -10.85 13.06 -2.03
CA ALA A 157 -9.96 12.41 -1.07
C ALA A 157 -8.48 12.52 -1.49
N THR A 158 -8.20 12.33 -2.78
CA THR A 158 -6.87 12.51 -3.40
C THR A 158 -6.40 13.95 -3.26
N ALA A 159 -7.20 14.92 -3.73
CA ALA A 159 -6.86 16.33 -3.67
C ALA A 159 -6.64 16.79 -2.22
N ALA A 160 -7.45 16.33 -1.28
CA ALA A 160 -7.29 16.60 0.15
C ALA A 160 -5.99 16.01 0.71
N ALA A 161 -5.61 14.81 0.29
CA ALA A 161 -4.38 14.15 0.72
C ALA A 161 -3.15 14.88 0.18
N GLU A 162 -3.15 15.26 -1.10
CA GLU A 162 -2.07 16.03 -1.73
C GLU A 162 -1.89 17.41 -1.08
N ALA A 163 -2.97 18.16 -0.91
CA ALA A 163 -2.92 19.52 -0.38
C ALA A 163 -2.42 19.58 1.08
N THR A 164 -2.57 18.51 1.84
CA THR A 164 -2.26 18.51 3.28
C THR A 164 -1.10 17.60 3.68
N GLY A 165 -0.64 16.74 2.77
CA GLY A 165 0.29 15.65 3.06
C GLY A 165 -0.24 14.66 4.10
N ALA A 166 -1.57 14.59 4.29
CA ALA A 166 -2.23 13.73 5.26
C ALA A 166 -2.79 12.47 4.58
N VAL A 167 -3.05 11.44 5.39
CA VAL A 167 -3.85 10.30 4.94
C VAL A 167 -5.33 10.62 5.12
N THR A 168 -6.08 10.59 4.02
CA THR A 168 -7.54 10.65 4.03
C THR A 168 -8.09 9.24 4.25
N ILE A 169 -8.89 9.08 5.31
CA ILE A 169 -9.65 7.88 5.63
C ILE A 169 -11.09 8.10 5.18
N LEU A 170 -11.45 7.54 4.03
CA LEU A 170 -12.79 7.61 3.45
C LEU A 170 -13.56 6.33 3.79
N VAL A 171 -14.66 6.46 4.52
CA VAL A 171 -15.56 5.34 4.83
C VAL A 171 -16.75 5.40 3.88
N THR A 172 -16.99 4.37 3.09
CA THR A 172 -18.03 4.39 2.05
C THR A 172 -18.60 2.99 1.81
N ASP A 173 -19.84 2.91 1.35
CA ASP A 173 -20.49 1.66 0.92
C ASP A 173 -20.32 1.40 -0.58
N LEU A 174 -19.62 2.30 -1.28
CA LEU A 174 -19.46 2.29 -2.74
C LEU A 174 -20.79 2.25 -3.52
N THR A 175 -21.92 2.58 -2.87
CA THR A 175 -23.23 2.57 -3.52
C THR A 175 -23.44 3.85 -4.31
N HIS A 176 -23.87 3.68 -5.56
CA HIS A 176 -24.12 4.78 -6.46
C HIS A 176 -25.56 5.23 -6.28
N ASN A 177 -25.78 6.51 -6.41
CA ASN A 177 -27.08 7.09 -6.13
C ASN A 177 -27.72 7.63 -7.42
N GLY A 178 -28.74 6.92 -7.90
CA GLY A 178 -29.73 7.49 -8.82
C GLY A 178 -29.28 7.59 -10.29
N GLY A 179 -28.67 6.54 -10.81
CA GLY A 179 -28.20 6.49 -12.19
C GLY A 179 -26.80 7.08 -12.29
N LEU A 180 -25.84 6.18 -12.50
CA LEU A 180 -24.48 6.52 -12.91
C LEU A 180 -24.48 7.58 -14.03
N LYS A 181 -24.04 8.81 -13.71
CA LYS A 181 -23.70 9.86 -14.68
C LYS A 181 -22.48 9.44 -15.49
N THR A 182 -21.51 8.82 -14.83
CA THR A 182 -20.38 8.16 -15.49
C THR A 182 -20.88 6.91 -16.19
N THR A 183 -20.70 6.80 -17.51
CA THR A 183 -21.12 5.58 -18.22
C THR A 183 -20.41 4.35 -17.67
N LEU A 184 -21.05 3.18 -17.74
CA LEU A 184 -20.47 1.93 -17.24
C LEU A 184 -19.10 1.61 -17.84
N ALA A 185 -18.91 1.91 -19.12
CA ALA A 185 -17.63 1.70 -19.80
C ALA A 185 -16.54 2.68 -19.31
N ALA A 186 -16.92 3.86 -18.81
CA ALA A 186 -15.99 4.89 -18.37
C ALA A 186 -15.60 4.77 -16.88
N LEU A 187 -16.27 3.92 -16.10
CA LEU A 187 -16.06 3.83 -14.64
C LEU A 187 -14.60 3.54 -14.26
N PRO A 188 -13.89 2.54 -14.83
CA PRO A 188 -12.48 2.31 -14.50
C PRO A 188 -11.63 3.56 -14.77
N GLY A 189 -11.76 4.16 -15.96
CA GLY A 189 -11.00 5.35 -16.35
C GLY A 189 -11.29 6.57 -15.47
N ALA A 190 -12.55 6.75 -15.03
CA ALA A 190 -12.92 7.80 -14.10
C ALA A 190 -12.28 7.60 -12.71
N VAL A 191 -12.22 6.36 -12.23
CA VAL A 191 -11.52 6.02 -10.98
C VAL A 191 -10.00 6.20 -11.13
N THR A 192 -9.42 5.77 -12.24
CA THR A 192 -8.00 6.02 -12.58
C THR A 192 -7.69 7.50 -12.52
N ALA A 193 -8.50 8.35 -13.18
CA ALA A 193 -8.33 9.80 -13.18
C ALA A 193 -8.46 10.39 -11.76
N ALA A 194 -9.42 9.92 -10.97
CA ALA A 194 -9.64 10.39 -9.59
C ALA A 194 -8.47 10.10 -8.63
N LEU A 195 -7.69 9.05 -8.90
CA LEU A 195 -6.53 8.64 -8.08
C LEU A 195 -5.19 9.04 -8.70
N THR A 196 -5.20 9.54 -9.94
CA THR A 196 -4.03 10.18 -10.57
C THR A 196 -4.02 11.64 -10.10
N GLY A 197 -3.41 11.88 -8.94
CA GLY A 197 -3.29 13.22 -8.38
C GLY A 197 -2.41 14.15 -9.22
N ASN A 198 -2.35 15.43 -8.83
CA ASN A 198 -1.51 16.43 -9.51
C ASN A 198 -0.01 16.15 -9.36
N GLN A 199 0.39 15.41 -8.32
CA GLN A 199 1.78 15.04 -8.04
C GLN A 199 2.10 13.60 -8.47
N GLY A 200 1.20 12.96 -9.24
CA GLY A 200 1.26 11.55 -9.59
C GLY A 200 0.27 10.70 -8.80
N PRO A 201 0.26 9.38 -9.02
CA PRO A 201 -0.74 8.51 -8.40
C PRO A 201 -0.56 8.41 -6.89
N VAL A 202 -1.67 8.60 -6.17
CA VAL A 202 -1.68 8.45 -4.70
C VAL A 202 -1.75 6.99 -4.32
N ALA A 203 -0.98 6.61 -3.30
CA ALA A 203 -1.06 5.28 -2.75
C ALA A 203 -2.41 5.08 -2.03
N PHE A 204 -2.88 3.83 -1.96
CA PHE A 204 -4.10 3.53 -1.23
C PHE A 204 -4.10 2.15 -0.56
N SER A 205 -4.98 2.02 0.43
CA SER A 205 -5.39 0.75 1.01
C SER A 205 -6.89 0.70 1.19
N VAL A 206 -7.52 -0.41 0.83
CA VAL A 206 -8.96 -0.63 1.00
C VAL A 206 -9.16 -1.78 1.95
N TYR A 207 -10.03 -1.60 2.94
CA TYR A 207 -10.47 -2.63 3.88
C TYR A 207 -11.97 -2.82 3.74
N ALA A 208 -12.43 -4.05 3.59
CA ALA A 208 -13.83 -4.36 3.37
C ALA A 208 -14.37 -5.27 4.47
N GLU A 209 -15.54 -4.91 5.02
CA GLU A 209 -16.23 -5.70 6.04
C GLU A 209 -17.73 -5.72 5.76
N PRO A 210 -18.42 -6.81 6.06
CA PRO A 210 -19.88 -6.80 6.07
C PRO A 210 -20.36 -6.12 7.36
N SER A 211 -21.49 -5.44 7.29
CA SER A 211 -22.22 -5.02 8.48
C SER A 211 -23.72 -5.13 8.27
N ARG A 212 -24.44 -5.37 9.36
CA ARG A 212 -25.89 -5.26 9.38
C ARG A 212 -26.33 -3.89 8.85
N PHE A 213 -27.25 -3.94 7.89
CA PHE A 213 -27.82 -2.77 7.25
C PHE A 213 -29.33 -2.76 7.41
N ALA A 214 -29.89 -1.63 7.83
CA ALA A 214 -31.32 -1.38 7.84
C ALA A 214 -31.61 0.08 7.49
N GLY A 215 -32.21 0.32 6.33
CA GLY A 215 -32.42 1.68 5.83
C GLY A 215 -32.72 1.73 4.33
N LEU A 216 -32.54 2.91 3.74
CA LEU A 216 -32.68 3.10 2.30
C LEU A 216 -31.39 2.72 1.58
N TYR A 217 -31.47 1.71 0.72
CA TYR A 217 -30.40 1.30 -0.18
C TYR A 217 -30.59 1.95 -1.55
N TYR A 218 -29.53 2.53 -2.09
CA TYR A 218 -29.53 3.20 -3.38
C TYR A 218 -28.80 2.31 -4.41
N PRO A 219 -29.54 1.66 -5.33
CA PRO A 219 -28.95 0.86 -6.41
C PRO A 219 -28.28 1.75 -7.46
N ALA A 220 -27.28 1.22 -8.17
CA ALA A 220 -26.46 2.00 -9.08
C ALA A 220 -27.12 2.35 -10.43
N LEU A 221 -27.84 1.39 -11.01
CA LEU A 221 -28.48 1.46 -12.32
C LEU A 221 -29.97 1.81 -12.24
N ARG A 222 -30.61 1.58 -11.08
CA ARG A 222 -32.05 1.82 -10.94
C ARG A 222 -32.31 3.18 -10.30
N SER A 223 -33.33 3.87 -10.79
CA SER A 223 -33.83 5.08 -10.16
C SER A 223 -34.56 4.75 -8.87
N GLY A 224 -34.16 5.41 -7.78
CA GLY A 224 -34.91 5.43 -6.52
C GLY A 224 -34.39 4.45 -5.46
N PRO A 225 -34.54 4.81 -4.17
CA PRO A 225 -34.11 3.98 -3.06
C PRO A 225 -35.02 2.75 -2.88
N LYS A 226 -34.45 1.68 -2.33
CA LYS A 226 -35.15 0.50 -1.85
C LYS A 226 -35.01 0.40 -0.34
N GLU A 227 -36.11 0.18 0.37
CA GLU A 227 -36.03 -0.08 1.81
C GLU A 227 -35.50 -1.50 2.07
N VAL A 228 -34.54 -1.60 2.98
CA VAL A 228 -33.93 -2.85 3.44
C VAL A 228 -34.15 -2.97 4.93
N LYS A 229 -34.75 -4.09 5.36
CA LYS A 229 -35.17 -4.32 6.75
C LYS A 229 -34.14 -5.08 7.59
N GLY A 230 -32.94 -5.29 7.06
CA GLY A 230 -31.91 -6.11 7.68
C GLY A 230 -31.09 -6.87 6.64
N GLY A 231 -29.96 -7.43 7.08
CA GLY A 231 -29.05 -8.22 6.25
C GLY A 231 -27.66 -7.58 6.17
N PRO A 232 -26.63 -8.37 5.85
CA PRO A 232 -25.28 -7.85 5.75
C PRO A 232 -25.05 -7.19 4.39
N LEU A 233 -24.57 -5.94 4.40
CA LEU A 233 -24.03 -5.26 3.22
C LEU A 233 -22.55 -4.93 3.46
N PRO A 234 -21.72 -4.92 2.40
CA PRO A 234 -20.34 -4.50 2.53
C PRO A 234 -20.25 -2.99 2.72
N TYR A 235 -19.25 -2.58 3.51
CA TYR A 235 -18.73 -1.22 3.52
C TYR A 235 -17.21 -1.27 3.44
N TYR A 236 -16.61 -0.14 3.09
CA TYR A 236 -15.22 -0.01 2.73
C TYR A 236 -14.58 1.14 3.50
N ILE A 237 -13.36 0.91 3.99
CA ILE A 237 -12.49 1.94 4.55
C ILE A 237 -11.31 2.11 3.59
N TRP A 238 -11.26 3.24 2.91
CA TRP A 238 -10.16 3.64 2.05
C TRP A 238 -9.19 4.51 2.82
N LEU A 239 -7.91 4.16 2.81
CA LEU A 239 -6.80 5.01 3.21
C LEU A 239 -6.15 5.53 1.93
N ILE A 240 -6.09 6.84 1.73
CA ILE A 240 -5.57 7.48 0.51
C ILE A 240 -4.57 8.55 0.92
N GLY A 241 -3.39 8.58 0.32
CA GLY A 241 -2.38 9.62 0.57
C GLY A 241 -0.93 9.15 0.43
N PRO A 242 0.02 9.78 1.16
CA PRO A 242 1.44 9.45 1.03
C PRO A 242 1.72 7.99 1.43
N ALA A 243 2.41 7.27 0.54
CA ALA A 243 2.66 5.83 0.64
C ALA A 243 3.24 5.39 2.00
N ALA A 244 4.28 6.08 2.49
CA ALA A 244 4.90 5.78 3.78
C ALA A 244 3.99 6.06 5.00
N GLN A 245 2.99 6.93 4.87
CA GLN A 245 2.07 7.25 5.96
C GLN A 245 0.90 6.26 6.04
N ILE A 246 0.40 5.74 4.90
CA ILE A 246 -0.74 4.81 4.89
C ILE A 246 -0.47 3.58 5.74
N SER A 247 0.70 2.96 5.59
CA SER A 247 1.06 1.77 6.36
C SER A 247 1.12 2.08 7.87
N ARG A 248 1.56 3.28 8.25
CA ARG A 248 1.57 3.72 9.65
C ARG A 248 0.16 3.94 10.20
N VAL A 249 -0.72 4.59 9.44
CA VAL A 249 -2.14 4.74 9.79
C VAL A 249 -2.81 3.38 9.98
N ALA A 250 -2.61 2.46 9.04
CA ALA A 250 -3.17 1.12 9.11
C ALA A 250 -2.73 0.38 10.39
N ARG A 251 -1.42 0.34 10.69
CA ARG A 251 -0.92 -0.33 11.91
C ARG A 251 -1.44 0.30 13.20
N GLN A 252 -1.53 1.63 13.22
CA GLN A 252 -1.89 2.37 14.43
C GLN A 252 -3.38 2.35 14.72
N PHE A 253 -4.23 2.43 13.68
CA PHE A 253 -5.67 2.63 13.85
C PHE A 253 -6.53 1.47 13.35
N LEU A 254 -5.94 0.52 12.62
CA LEU A 254 -6.58 -0.72 12.17
C LEU A 254 -5.74 -1.95 12.56
N PRO A 255 -5.36 -2.12 13.85
CA PRO A 255 -4.48 -3.23 14.27
C PRO A 255 -5.09 -4.61 14.01
N ASN A 256 -6.43 -4.70 14.03
CA ASN A 256 -7.20 -5.88 13.65
C ASN A 256 -7.85 -5.64 12.29
N ALA A 257 -7.06 -5.37 11.25
CA ALA A 257 -7.54 -5.19 9.88
C ALA A 257 -8.37 -6.40 9.42
N PRO A 258 -9.46 -6.20 8.65
CA PRO A 258 -10.20 -7.32 8.10
C PRO A 258 -9.35 -8.10 7.10
N GLU A 259 -9.70 -9.37 6.91
CA GLU A 259 -9.08 -10.26 5.92
C GLU A 259 -9.17 -9.68 4.49
N LYS A 260 -10.28 -9.02 4.16
CA LYS A 260 -10.53 -8.44 2.84
C LYS A 260 -9.88 -7.08 2.76
N GLN A 261 -8.64 -7.09 2.28
CA GLN A 261 -7.86 -5.88 2.09
C GLN A 261 -7.19 -5.83 0.72
N VAL A 262 -6.96 -4.62 0.22
CA VAL A 262 -6.19 -4.33 -1.00
C VAL A 262 -5.22 -3.21 -0.67
N HIS A 263 -4.01 -3.30 -1.21
CA HIS A 263 -2.95 -2.31 -1.01
C HIS A 263 -2.25 -2.05 -2.34
N VAL A 264 -2.11 -0.78 -2.72
CA VAL A 264 -1.48 -0.38 -3.98
C VAL A 264 -0.64 0.87 -3.75
N GLY A 265 0.53 0.93 -4.40
CA GLY A 265 1.43 2.08 -4.34
C GLY A 265 2.09 2.31 -2.99
N LEU A 266 2.01 1.35 -2.06
CA LEU A 266 2.64 1.47 -0.75
C LEU A 266 4.16 1.35 -0.85
N THR A 267 4.86 2.15 -0.05
CA THR A 267 6.32 2.14 0.07
C THR A 267 6.70 1.95 1.52
N TYR A 268 7.69 1.10 1.77
CA TYR A 268 8.18 0.80 3.11
C TYR A 268 9.62 1.28 3.26
N PRO A 269 10.06 1.60 4.48
CA PRO A 269 11.49 1.73 4.76
C PRO A 269 12.24 0.47 4.30
N ALA A 270 13.53 0.61 3.99
CA ALA A 270 14.38 -0.54 3.70
C ALA A 270 14.24 -1.57 4.84
N LEU A 271 13.78 -2.77 4.52
CA LEU A 271 13.56 -3.82 5.51
C LEU A 271 14.90 -4.35 6.00
N ALA A 272 15.00 -4.59 7.31
CA ALA A 272 16.12 -5.34 7.84
C ALA A 272 16.03 -6.79 7.37
N GLY A 273 17.07 -7.27 6.68
CA GLY A 273 17.18 -8.67 6.29
C GLY A 273 18.65 -9.10 6.22
N ALA A 274 18.93 -10.31 6.67
CA ALA A 274 20.28 -10.88 6.63
C ALA A 274 20.26 -12.41 6.65
N ALA A 275 21.35 -13.01 6.16
CA ALA A 275 21.62 -14.42 6.37
C ALA A 275 21.88 -14.71 7.86
N LEU A 276 21.26 -15.78 8.36
CA LEU A 276 21.38 -16.25 9.73
C LEU A 276 22.26 -17.49 9.74
N LEU A 277 23.57 -17.29 9.84
CA LEU A 277 24.57 -18.37 9.82
C LEU A 277 24.95 -18.86 11.22
N THR A 278 24.73 -18.04 12.26
CA THR A 278 25.08 -18.35 13.65
C THR A 278 23.95 -17.94 14.60
N GLY A 279 24.00 -18.39 15.85
CA GLY A 279 23.01 -18.01 16.88
C GLY A 279 21.64 -18.67 16.73
N LEU A 280 21.57 -19.77 15.96
CA LEU A 280 20.40 -20.63 15.82
C LEU A 280 20.59 -21.88 16.69
N PRO A 281 19.55 -22.41 17.35
CA PRO A 281 19.66 -23.62 18.16
C PRO A 281 20.18 -24.80 17.33
N ALA A 282 21.22 -25.49 17.82
CA ALA A 282 21.79 -26.66 17.16
C ALA A 282 20.73 -27.76 16.95
N GLY A 283 20.72 -28.39 15.77
CA GLY A 283 19.70 -29.39 15.39
C GLY A 283 18.30 -28.83 15.08
N GLY A 284 18.12 -27.51 15.16
CA GLY A 284 16.86 -26.86 14.79
C GLY A 284 16.62 -26.87 13.28
N LYS A 285 15.35 -26.85 12.86
CA LYS A 285 14.93 -26.76 11.44
C LYS A 285 15.42 -25.51 10.70
N LEU A 286 16.11 -24.60 11.40
CA LEU A 286 16.64 -23.34 10.88
C LEU A 286 18.15 -23.38 10.60
N VAL A 287 18.87 -24.38 11.10
CA VAL A 287 20.32 -24.45 10.90
C VAL A 287 20.62 -24.62 9.41
N SER A 288 21.75 -24.06 8.96
CA SER A 288 22.26 -24.30 7.61
C SER A 288 22.26 -25.81 7.31
N GLY A 289 21.89 -26.16 6.08
CA GLY A 289 21.77 -27.54 5.64
C GLY A 289 22.19 -27.70 4.20
N GLY A 290 21.86 -28.84 3.60
CA GLY A 290 22.39 -29.22 2.30
C GLY A 290 23.75 -29.90 2.42
N ALA A 291 24.32 -30.28 1.27
CA ALA A 291 25.55 -31.05 1.20
C ALA A 291 26.80 -30.21 0.85
N GLY A 292 26.62 -28.92 0.54
CA GLY A 292 27.71 -27.94 0.50
C GLY A 292 27.71 -27.03 1.73
N THR A 293 28.60 -26.05 1.75
CA THR A 293 28.92 -25.24 2.93
C THR A 293 28.63 -23.76 2.69
N VAL A 294 28.17 -23.06 3.74
CA VAL A 294 28.04 -21.60 3.78
C VAL A 294 28.78 -21.03 4.98
N TYR A 295 29.43 -19.89 4.78
CA TYR A 295 30.09 -19.14 5.86
C TYR A 295 29.97 -17.64 5.63
N ALA A 296 30.18 -16.89 6.72
CA ALA A 296 30.14 -15.44 6.65
C ALA A 296 31.31 -14.92 5.82
N ASP A 297 31.03 -13.98 4.93
CA ASP A 297 32.02 -13.27 4.12
C ASP A 297 31.83 -11.76 4.28
N ALA A 298 32.80 -10.93 3.89
CA ALA A 298 32.81 -9.49 4.11
C ALA A 298 31.54 -8.77 3.59
N GLY A 299 30.53 -8.65 4.44
CA GLY A 299 29.22 -8.06 4.10
C GLY A 299 28.27 -9.00 3.36
N GLY A 300 28.55 -10.30 3.28
CA GLY A 300 27.78 -11.29 2.52
C GLY A 300 27.93 -12.72 3.02
N VAL A 301 27.74 -13.67 2.10
CA VAL A 301 27.88 -15.11 2.37
C VAL A 301 28.75 -15.75 1.32
N ALA A 302 29.76 -16.51 1.75
CA ALA A 302 30.52 -17.36 0.86
C ALA A 302 29.88 -18.75 0.79
N VAL A 303 29.89 -19.32 -0.41
CA VAL A 303 29.25 -20.60 -0.74
C VAL A 303 30.31 -21.52 -1.34
N GLU A 304 30.37 -22.74 -0.83
CA GLU A 304 31.23 -23.83 -1.28
C GLU A 304 30.37 -25.06 -1.60
N ASP A 305 30.76 -25.79 -2.64
CA ASP A 305 30.06 -26.87 -3.29
C ASP A 305 28.60 -26.52 -3.64
N ALA A 306 28.36 -25.39 -4.30
CA ALA A 306 27.00 -24.93 -4.61
C ALA A 306 26.17 -25.98 -5.37
N ARG A 307 26.84 -26.80 -6.20
CA ARG A 307 26.22 -27.90 -6.97
C ARG A 307 25.68 -29.04 -6.09
N LYS A 308 26.22 -29.24 -4.89
CA LYS A 308 25.70 -30.21 -3.91
C LYS A 308 24.43 -29.70 -3.22
N GLY A 309 24.07 -28.44 -3.44
CA GLY A 309 22.92 -27.79 -2.86
C GLY A 309 23.23 -27.30 -1.45
N VAL A 310 23.20 -26.00 -1.26
CA VAL A 310 23.46 -25.35 0.03
C VAL A 310 22.21 -24.66 0.51
N GLU A 311 21.87 -24.83 1.79
CA GLU A 311 20.70 -24.23 2.42
C GLU A 311 21.10 -23.36 3.61
N PHE A 312 20.51 -22.18 3.72
CA PHE A 312 20.70 -21.33 4.90
C PHE A 312 19.42 -20.53 5.22
N SER A 313 19.32 -20.09 6.48
CA SER A 313 18.20 -19.27 6.93
C SER A 313 18.44 -17.79 6.63
N PHE A 314 17.38 -17.09 6.31
CA PHE A 314 17.35 -15.65 6.07
C PHE A 314 16.31 -15.01 7.00
N GLY A 315 16.75 -14.07 7.83
CA GLY A 315 15.88 -13.30 8.72
C GLY A 315 15.28 -12.11 7.98
N LEU A 316 14.00 -11.84 8.21
CA LEU A 316 13.28 -10.69 7.66
C LEU A 316 12.52 -9.95 8.76
N ASP A 317 12.63 -8.63 8.78
CA ASP A 317 11.72 -7.81 9.56
C ASP A 317 10.55 -7.30 8.70
N LEU A 318 9.40 -7.94 8.84
CA LEU A 318 8.17 -7.61 8.11
C LEU A 318 7.14 -6.88 8.98
N ARG A 319 7.50 -6.42 10.19
CA ARG A 319 6.55 -5.82 11.15
C ARG A 319 5.82 -4.59 10.60
N ASP A 320 6.45 -3.88 9.67
CA ASP A 320 5.88 -2.71 9.04
C ASP A 320 4.94 -3.03 7.87
N LEU A 321 4.91 -4.26 7.37
CA LEU A 321 4.00 -4.66 6.29
C LEU A 321 2.56 -4.82 6.80
N PRO A 322 1.54 -4.79 5.92
CA PRO A 322 0.17 -5.12 6.28
C PRO A 322 0.09 -6.56 6.78
N MET A 323 -0.82 -6.83 7.73
CA MET A 323 -0.90 -8.16 8.38
C MET A 323 -1.04 -9.31 7.39
N ALA A 324 -1.89 -9.21 6.35
CA ALA A 324 -2.01 -10.28 5.35
C ALA A 324 -0.71 -10.57 4.59
N TRP A 325 0.20 -9.60 4.49
CA TRP A 325 1.52 -9.79 3.86
C TRP A 325 2.57 -10.32 4.83
N GLN A 326 2.28 -10.37 6.12
CA GLN A 326 3.12 -11.03 7.12
C GLN A 326 2.77 -12.52 7.29
N GLU A 327 1.63 -12.97 6.75
CA GLU A 327 1.19 -14.34 6.92
C GLU A 327 2.14 -15.33 6.22
N PRO A 328 2.69 -16.34 6.92
CA PRO A 328 3.64 -17.28 6.33
C PRO A 328 3.12 -18.00 5.09
N ALA A 329 1.83 -18.32 5.06
CA ALA A 329 1.18 -18.98 3.92
C ALA A 329 1.11 -18.09 2.67
N PHE A 330 0.97 -16.77 2.86
CA PHE A 330 1.04 -15.80 1.76
C PHE A 330 2.48 -15.65 1.28
N LEU A 331 3.41 -15.41 2.20
CA LEU A 331 4.83 -15.22 1.90
C LEU A 331 5.45 -16.43 1.19
N ALA A 332 5.08 -17.65 1.57
CA ALA A 332 5.56 -18.87 0.92
C ALA A 332 5.16 -18.98 -0.57
N LYS A 333 4.11 -18.27 -1.00
CA LYS A 333 3.64 -18.23 -2.38
C LYS A 333 4.11 -16.99 -3.13
N ALA A 334 4.31 -15.89 -2.43
CA ALA A 334 4.54 -14.57 -3.01
C ALA A 334 6.00 -14.10 -2.99
N LEU A 335 6.86 -14.66 -2.11
CA LEU A 335 8.27 -14.30 -2.08
C LEU A 335 9.02 -14.90 -3.27
N GLU A 336 9.86 -14.08 -3.89
CA GLU A 336 10.70 -14.46 -5.02
C GLU A 336 12.18 -14.44 -4.63
N ALA A 337 12.85 -15.55 -4.88
CA ALA A 337 14.28 -15.72 -4.73
C ALA A 337 14.91 -15.65 -6.13
N SER A 338 15.85 -14.73 -6.34
CA SER A 338 16.56 -14.58 -7.61
C SER A 338 18.06 -14.52 -7.40
N LEU A 339 18.78 -15.13 -8.34
CA LEU A 339 20.23 -15.16 -8.35
C LEU A 339 20.71 -15.09 -9.81
N PRO A 340 21.23 -13.94 -10.26
CA PRO A 340 21.73 -13.79 -11.63
C PRO A 340 22.81 -14.83 -11.94
N ASN A 341 22.68 -15.51 -13.08
CA ASN A 341 23.58 -16.56 -13.55
C ASN A 341 23.77 -17.72 -12.56
N GLY A 342 22.78 -17.96 -11.69
CA GLY A 342 22.75 -19.04 -10.72
C GLY A 342 21.36 -19.68 -10.61
N ALA A 343 21.17 -20.46 -9.56
CA ALA A 343 19.89 -21.06 -9.21
C ALA A 343 19.69 -20.96 -7.70
N ALA A 344 18.64 -20.25 -7.30
CA ALA A 344 18.20 -20.12 -5.93
C ALA A 344 16.69 -20.30 -5.83
N ALA A 345 16.22 -20.92 -4.75
CA ALA A 345 14.80 -21.12 -4.48
C ALA A 345 14.53 -21.09 -2.98
N LEU A 346 13.28 -20.81 -2.60
CA LEU A 346 12.84 -20.99 -1.23
C LEU A 346 12.63 -22.48 -0.95
N VAL A 347 13.04 -22.93 0.24
CA VAL A 347 12.73 -24.29 0.68
C VAL A 347 11.24 -24.35 1.04
N ALA A 348 10.53 -25.34 0.50
CA ALA A 348 9.10 -25.50 0.72
C ALA A 348 8.76 -25.62 2.23
N GLY A 349 7.72 -24.90 2.67
CA GLY A 349 7.30 -24.90 4.08
C GLY A 349 8.27 -24.26 5.06
N SER A 350 9.30 -23.55 4.58
CA SER A 350 10.31 -22.96 5.47
C SER A 350 9.96 -21.58 6.02
N VAL A 351 9.03 -20.86 5.37
CA VAL A 351 8.61 -19.53 5.82
C VAL A 351 7.82 -19.66 7.11
N ARG A 352 8.26 -18.96 8.16
CA ARG A 352 7.54 -18.90 9.43
C ARG A 352 7.77 -17.59 10.17
N ARG A 353 6.84 -17.27 11.06
CA ARG A 353 7.00 -16.20 12.04
C ARG A 353 7.89 -16.67 13.21
N LEU A 354 8.73 -15.75 13.70
CA LEU A 354 9.50 -15.93 14.93
C LEU A 354 8.61 -15.66 16.14
N THR A 355 8.67 -16.55 17.13
CA THR A 355 7.97 -16.35 18.40
C THR A 355 8.62 -15.25 19.23
N ALA A 356 7.89 -14.73 20.23
CA ALA A 356 8.47 -13.76 21.17
C ALA A 356 9.65 -14.38 21.95
N ALA A 357 9.53 -15.65 22.36
CA ALA A 357 10.56 -16.37 23.13
C ALA A 357 11.87 -16.56 22.33
N GLU A 358 11.77 -16.90 21.04
CA GLU A 358 12.95 -17.01 20.17
C GLU A 358 13.68 -15.67 20.02
N ARG A 359 12.93 -14.57 19.91
CA ARG A 359 13.51 -13.22 19.75
C ARG A 359 14.09 -12.66 21.04
N SER A 360 13.56 -13.04 22.19
CA SER A 360 14.08 -12.58 23.48
C SER A 360 15.33 -13.32 23.93
N THR A 361 15.53 -14.56 23.46
CA THR A 361 16.66 -15.40 23.87
C THR A 361 17.86 -15.32 22.93
N SER A 362 17.70 -14.77 21.71
CA SER A 362 18.77 -14.60 20.73
C SER A 362 18.85 -13.15 20.25
N THR A 363 19.97 -12.49 20.56
CA THR A 363 20.30 -11.16 20.05
C THR A 363 20.38 -11.12 18.53
N THR A 364 20.79 -12.23 17.90
CA THR A 364 20.79 -12.39 16.43
C THR A 364 19.37 -12.38 15.85
N LEU A 365 18.39 -12.93 16.55
CA LEU A 365 17.00 -13.02 16.06
C LEU A 365 16.14 -11.82 16.42
N GLN A 366 16.53 -11.04 17.43
CA GLN A 366 15.78 -9.88 17.93
C GLN A 366 15.33 -8.88 16.84
N PRO A 367 16.14 -8.56 15.81
CA PRO A 367 15.75 -7.59 14.77
C PRO A 367 14.66 -8.11 13.84
N TYR A 368 14.51 -9.43 13.70
CA TYR A 368 13.68 -10.04 12.68
C TYR A 368 12.33 -10.48 13.25
N SER A 369 11.31 -10.57 12.39
CA SER A 369 10.00 -11.11 12.74
C SER A 369 9.69 -12.43 12.03
N HIS A 370 10.38 -12.72 10.93
CA HIS A 370 10.19 -13.92 10.14
C HIS A 370 11.53 -14.54 9.77
N VAL A 371 11.51 -15.84 9.50
CA VAL A 371 12.64 -16.58 8.91
C VAL A 371 12.13 -17.38 7.72
N VAL A 372 12.96 -17.45 6.69
CA VAL A 372 12.79 -18.29 5.51
C VAL A 372 14.08 -19.04 5.23
N ARG A 373 14.02 -20.24 4.66
CA ARG A 373 15.22 -20.95 4.19
C ARG A 373 15.35 -20.82 2.69
N VAL A 374 16.56 -20.52 2.26
CA VAL A 374 16.94 -20.39 0.85
C VAL A 374 17.85 -21.56 0.50
N ARG A 375 17.65 -22.13 -0.68
CA ARG A 375 18.52 -23.15 -1.26
C ARG A 375 19.20 -22.59 -2.50
N ILE A 376 20.51 -22.77 -2.59
CA ILE A 376 21.32 -22.46 -3.77
C ILE A 376 21.83 -23.77 -4.36
N THR A 377 21.64 -23.98 -5.66
CA THR A 377 22.09 -25.18 -6.37
C THR A 377 23.05 -24.88 -7.52
N LYS A 378 23.22 -23.60 -7.87
CA LYS A 378 24.18 -23.15 -8.88
C LYS A 378 24.60 -21.71 -8.58
N LEU A 379 25.91 -21.46 -8.57
CA LEU A 379 26.50 -20.14 -8.48
C LEU A 379 27.68 -20.10 -9.46
N ALA A 380 27.48 -19.57 -10.67
CA ALA A 380 28.52 -19.61 -11.70
C ALA A 380 29.58 -18.48 -11.56
N PRO A 381 29.20 -17.22 -11.25
CA PRO A 381 30.19 -16.16 -11.07
C PRO A 381 30.95 -16.30 -9.75
N LYS A 382 32.20 -15.81 -9.70
CA LYS A 382 32.98 -15.68 -8.45
C LYS A 382 32.25 -14.81 -7.42
N THR A 383 31.51 -13.81 -7.88
CA THR A 383 30.67 -12.94 -7.04
C THR A 383 29.32 -12.73 -7.71
N SER A 384 28.23 -12.89 -6.97
CA SER A 384 26.87 -12.58 -7.44
C SER A 384 26.08 -11.92 -6.31
N THR A 385 24.88 -11.43 -6.61
CA THR A 385 23.98 -10.86 -5.59
C THR A 385 22.70 -11.66 -5.59
N PHE A 386 22.48 -12.39 -4.51
CA PHE A 386 21.18 -13.00 -4.23
C PHE A 386 20.19 -11.90 -3.87
N THR A 387 18.98 -11.99 -4.42
CA THR A 387 17.91 -11.06 -4.11
C THR A 387 16.68 -11.83 -3.65
N LEU A 388 16.18 -11.46 -2.47
CA LEU A 388 14.89 -11.90 -1.96
C LEU A 388 13.92 -10.73 -2.00
N ALA A 389 12.85 -10.86 -2.78
CA ALA A 389 11.88 -9.78 -2.98
C ALA A 389 10.46 -10.25 -2.68
N LEU A 390 9.63 -9.30 -2.24
CA LEU A 390 8.17 -9.43 -2.35
C LEU A 390 7.73 -8.51 -3.49
N PRO A 391 7.39 -9.05 -4.67
CA PRO A 391 6.82 -8.27 -5.76
C PRO A 391 5.53 -7.57 -5.30
N ALA A 392 5.14 -6.51 -6.00
CA ALA A 392 3.84 -5.89 -5.78
C ALA A 392 2.73 -6.92 -6.07
N PRO A 393 1.92 -7.31 -5.07
CA PRO A 393 0.91 -8.33 -5.29
C PRO A 393 -0.11 -7.89 -6.33
N ALA A 394 -0.64 -8.85 -7.09
CA ALA A 394 -1.87 -8.64 -7.86
C ALA A 394 -3.04 -8.30 -6.92
N LEU A 395 -4.16 -7.84 -7.49
CA LEU A 395 -5.39 -7.75 -6.69
C LEU A 395 -5.75 -9.17 -6.17
N PRO A 396 -6.09 -9.32 -4.87
CA PRO A 396 -6.56 -10.58 -4.33
C PRO A 396 -7.88 -11.01 -5.00
N ALA A 397 -8.33 -12.24 -4.80
CA ALA A 397 -9.53 -12.76 -5.46
C ALA A 397 -10.86 -12.22 -4.89
N TRP A 398 -10.86 -11.70 -3.65
CA TRP A 398 -12.09 -11.29 -2.96
C TRP A 398 -12.88 -10.16 -3.65
N PRO A 399 -12.28 -9.16 -4.33
CA PRO A 399 -13.03 -8.14 -5.05
C PRO A 399 -13.89 -8.73 -6.16
N THR A 400 -13.39 -9.74 -6.89
CA THR A 400 -14.18 -10.47 -7.89
C THR A 400 -15.36 -11.18 -7.22
N GLN A 401 -15.14 -11.83 -6.07
CA GLN A 401 -16.19 -12.53 -5.32
C GLN A 401 -17.25 -11.57 -4.75
N TRP A 402 -16.86 -10.34 -4.42
CA TRP A 402 -17.73 -9.30 -3.87
C TRP A 402 -18.19 -8.30 -4.93
N SER A 403 -17.98 -8.59 -6.22
CA SER A 403 -18.46 -7.76 -7.33
C SER A 403 -19.76 -8.33 -7.91
N THR A 404 -20.65 -7.44 -8.33
CA THR A 404 -21.84 -7.80 -9.13
C THR A 404 -21.99 -6.85 -10.31
N ASP A 405 -22.47 -7.37 -11.43
CA ASP A 405 -22.82 -6.58 -12.62
C ASP A 405 -24.30 -6.16 -12.62
N THR A 406 -25.04 -6.47 -11.55
CA THR A 406 -26.48 -6.21 -11.42
C THR A 406 -26.83 -5.59 -10.08
N ASP A 407 -27.79 -4.66 -10.06
CA ASP A 407 -28.45 -4.18 -8.84
C ASP A 407 -29.62 -5.08 -8.41
N LYS A 408 -29.35 -6.40 -8.41
CA LYS A 408 -30.19 -7.39 -7.73
C LYS A 408 -30.32 -7.03 -6.24
N PRO A 409 -31.29 -7.60 -5.51
CA PRO A 409 -31.55 -7.20 -4.12
C PRO A 409 -30.25 -7.11 -3.29
N PRO A 410 -30.19 -6.15 -2.35
CA PRO A 410 -29.00 -5.88 -1.55
C PRO A 410 -28.43 -7.18 -0.95
N SER A 411 -27.13 -7.39 -1.16
CA SER A 411 -26.41 -8.61 -0.76
C SER A 411 -24.97 -8.26 -0.36
N LEU A 412 -24.16 -9.27 -0.06
CA LEU A 412 -22.73 -9.12 0.22
C LEU A 412 -21.88 -8.66 -0.99
N THR A 413 -22.49 -8.31 -2.11
CA THR A 413 -21.82 -7.87 -3.33
C THR A 413 -22.07 -6.40 -3.61
N THR A 414 -21.08 -5.76 -4.23
CA THR A 414 -21.06 -4.35 -4.59
C THR A 414 -21.00 -4.22 -6.11
N TYR A 415 -21.80 -3.30 -6.64
CA TYR A 415 -21.87 -3.05 -8.06
C TYR A 415 -20.49 -2.68 -8.62
N ARG A 416 -19.97 -3.49 -9.54
CA ARG A 416 -18.69 -3.29 -10.25
C ARG A 416 -17.48 -3.04 -9.34
N LEU A 417 -17.45 -3.62 -8.15
CA LEU A 417 -16.33 -3.48 -7.21
C LEU A 417 -14.97 -3.82 -7.85
N GLN A 418 -14.92 -4.91 -8.60
CA GLN A 418 -13.70 -5.34 -9.29
C GLN A 418 -13.18 -4.23 -10.22
N GLN A 419 -14.05 -3.66 -11.04
CA GLN A 419 -13.70 -2.59 -11.97
C GLN A 419 -13.26 -1.31 -11.25
N ILE A 420 -13.87 -0.97 -10.10
CA ILE A 420 -13.43 0.16 -9.28
C ILE A 420 -11.99 -0.07 -8.79
N LEU A 421 -11.67 -1.26 -8.25
CA LEU A 421 -10.33 -1.54 -7.74
C LEU A 421 -9.29 -1.74 -8.85
N GLU A 422 -9.69 -2.25 -10.01
CA GLU A 422 -8.84 -2.32 -11.21
C GLU A 422 -8.51 -0.93 -11.73
N GLY A 423 -9.51 -0.06 -11.92
CA GLY A 423 -9.29 1.33 -12.30
C GLY A 423 -8.43 2.08 -11.29
N ALA A 424 -8.61 1.80 -10.00
CA ALA A 424 -7.75 2.37 -8.95
C ALA A 424 -6.30 1.89 -9.06
N ARG A 425 -6.07 0.60 -9.33
CA ARG A 425 -4.72 0.07 -9.55
C ARG A 425 -4.07 0.67 -10.80
N GLN A 426 -4.84 0.83 -11.88
CA GLN A 426 -4.37 1.40 -13.15
C GLN A 426 -3.86 2.84 -13.02
N ALA A 427 -4.24 3.59 -11.98
CA ALA A 427 -3.68 4.92 -11.71
C ALA A 427 -2.15 4.89 -11.59
N HIS A 428 -1.56 3.76 -11.18
CA HIS A 428 -0.12 3.58 -11.07
C HIS A 428 0.55 3.09 -12.38
N GLY A 429 -0.18 3.07 -13.50
CA GLY A 429 0.30 2.63 -14.80
C GLY A 429 0.21 1.13 -15.05
N GLU A 430 0.47 0.73 -16.30
CA GLU A 430 0.53 -0.68 -16.73
C GLU A 430 1.90 -1.34 -16.47
N ALA A 431 2.93 -0.53 -16.21
CA ALA A 431 4.23 -1.04 -15.80
C ALA A 431 4.10 -1.78 -14.47
N ALA A 432 4.89 -2.85 -14.29
CA ALA A 432 4.92 -3.58 -13.04
C ALA A 432 5.21 -2.61 -11.88
N LEU A 433 4.30 -2.55 -10.92
CA LEU A 433 4.49 -1.81 -9.68
C LEU A 433 5.83 -2.22 -9.04
N PRO A 434 6.56 -1.27 -8.43
CA PRO A 434 7.81 -1.60 -7.75
C PRO A 434 7.55 -2.67 -6.68
N PRO A 435 8.53 -3.56 -6.41
CA PRO A 435 8.38 -4.56 -5.37
C PRO A 435 8.10 -3.88 -4.02
N VAL A 436 7.28 -4.54 -3.19
CA VAL A 436 6.99 -4.10 -1.81
C VAL A 436 8.29 -3.95 -1.03
N PHE A 437 9.21 -4.89 -1.23
CA PHE A 437 10.60 -4.79 -0.78
C PHE A 437 11.51 -5.68 -1.62
N SER A 438 12.80 -5.38 -1.56
CA SER A 438 13.88 -6.21 -2.09
C SER A 438 15.05 -6.18 -1.12
N VAL A 439 15.57 -7.34 -0.74
CA VAL A 439 16.76 -7.48 0.09
C VAL A 439 17.85 -8.17 -0.73
N ALA A 440 18.98 -7.48 -0.87
CA ALA A 440 20.14 -7.97 -1.59
C ALA A 440 21.18 -8.55 -0.62
N LEU A 441 21.76 -9.70 -0.98
CA LEU A 441 22.82 -10.36 -0.24
C LEU A 441 23.98 -10.67 -1.21
N PRO A 442 25.17 -10.07 -1.02
CA PRO A 442 26.36 -10.46 -1.77
C PRO A 442 26.71 -11.92 -1.49
N LEU A 443 26.99 -12.67 -2.55
CA LEU A 443 27.46 -14.05 -2.51
C LEU A 443 28.83 -14.17 -3.18
N THR A 444 29.72 -14.93 -2.56
CA THR A 444 31.03 -15.29 -3.13
C THR A 444 31.09 -16.79 -3.37
N ASN A 445 31.47 -17.20 -4.58
CA ASN A 445 31.72 -18.60 -4.91
C ASN A 445 33.15 -18.97 -4.57
N GLN A 446 33.33 -20.08 -3.85
CA GLN A 446 34.63 -20.59 -3.40
C GLN A 446 34.96 -21.97 -3.99
N ASP A 447 34.14 -22.41 -4.95
CA ASP A 447 34.36 -23.60 -5.79
C ASP A 447 35.52 -23.45 -6.78
#